data_AF-A0AAV0B5X4-F1
#
_entry.id   AF-A0AAV0B5X4-F1
#
_cell.length_a   1.000
_cell.length_b   1.000
_cell.length_c   1.000
_cell.angle_alpha   90.00
_cell.angle_beta   90.00
_cell.angle_gamma   90.00
#
_symmetry.space_group_name_H-M   'P 1'
#
loop_
_entity.id
_entity.type
_entity.pdbx_description
1 polymer ?
#
loop_
_entity_poly.entity_id
_entity_poly.type
_entity_poly.pdbx_seq_one_letter_code
_entity_poly.pdbx_strand_id
1 'polypeptide(L)'
;MQVTFKVCVKIHRIRFEPLPDDADRSGNSQQGAIVDKSQAGVKGTSCPIRYILLHDETNYTVNNLQNIAYSLCSGFQRATRSVQIEKFTYYANIVATRAKKWTCQMTMVLNFSQSTAELKPQVRDSMSLINSRIGSIRGMRRSSL
;
A
#
# COMPACT_ATOMS: atom_id res chain seq x y z
N MET A 1 -16.86 -14.73 22.64
CA MET A 1 -16.75 -13.47 21.87
C MET A 1 -17.29 -13.77 20.49
N GLN A 2 -18.29 -13.03 20.02
CA GLN A 2 -18.86 -13.24 18.68
C GLN A 2 -18.04 -12.46 17.65
N VAL A 3 -17.78 -13.06 16.48
CA VAL A 3 -16.98 -12.46 15.41
C VAL A 3 -17.73 -12.51 14.08
N THR A 4 -17.61 -11.42 13.31
CA THR A 4 -18.16 -11.31 11.95
C THR A 4 -17.04 -10.92 10.98
N PHE A 5 -16.80 -11.73 9.96
CA PHE A 5 -15.80 -11.49 8.92
C PHE A 5 -16.44 -11.02 7.63
N LYS A 6 -16.02 -9.84 7.17
CA LYS A 6 -16.39 -9.27 5.89
C LYS A 6 -15.17 -8.95 5.03
N VAL A 7 -15.33 -9.16 3.74
CA VAL A 7 -14.34 -8.82 2.71
C VAL A 7 -14.88 -7.65 1.88
N CYS A 8 -14.05 -6.63 1.72
CA CYS A 8 -14.38 -5.43 0.96
C CYS A 8 -13.58 -5.43 -0.34
N VAL A 9 -14.25 -5.59 -1.48
CA VAL A 9 -13.60 -5.60 -2.80
C VAL A 9 -13.83 -4.25 -3.48
N LYS A 10 -12.78 -3.44 -3.57
CA LYS A 10 -12.81 -2.12 -4.23
C LYS A 10 -12.62 -2.19 -5.75
N ILE A 11 -11.79 -3.12 -6.22
CA ILE A 11 -11.42 -3.22 -7.64
C ILE A 11 -12.25 -4.34 -8.26
N HIS A 12 -13.25 -3.96 -9.06
CA HIS A 12 -14.06 -4.89 -9.84
C HIS A 12 -14.66 -4.20 -11.08
N ARG A 13 -15.34 -4.97 -11.93
CA ARG A 13 -15.93 -4.49 -13.21
C ARG A 13 -17.38 -4.04 -13.12
N ILE A 14 -18.01 -4.13 -11.95
CA ILE A 14 -19.41 -3.69 -11.73
C ILE A 14 -19.47 -2.16 -11.66
N ARG A 15 -20.40 -1.55 -12.40
CA ARG A 15 -20.71 -0.11 -12.39
C ARG A 15 -22.23 0.05 -12.39
N PHE A 16 -22.70 1.13 -11.79
CA PHE A 16 -24.13 1.46 -11.76
C PHE A 16 -24.39 2.71 -12.58
N GLU A 17 -25.41 2.64 -13.42
CA GLU A 17 -25.94 3.76 -14.18
C GLU A 17 -27.31 4.09 -13.59
N PRO A 18 -27.45 5.22 -12.88
CA PRO A 18 -28.73 5.61 -12.31
C PRO A 18 -29.70 6.07 -13.40
N LEU A 19 -31.00 6.02 -13.08
CA LEU A 19 -31.99 6.73 -13.87
C LEU A 19 -31.73 8.25 -13.81
N PRO A 20 -32.19 9.05 -14.79
CA PRO A 20 -31.94 10.49 -14.84
C PRO A 20 -32.37 11.23 -13.57
N ASP A 21 -33.44 10.78 -12.92
CA ASP A 21 -33.97 11.40 -11.68
C ASP A 21 -33.15 11.05 -10.44
N ASP A 22 -32.42 9.92 -10.45
CA ASP A 22 -31.62 9.40 -9.34
C ASP A 22 -30.12 9.67 -9.51
N ALA A 23 -29.75 10.51 -10.49
CA ALA A 23 -28.37 10.87 -10.78
C ALA A 23 -27.91 12.09 -9.97
N ASP A 24 -26.69 12.02 -9.44
CA ASP A 24 -25.96 13.16 -8.91
C ASP A 24 -25.48 14.07 -10.07
N ARG A 25 -24.99 15.28 -9.75
CA ARG A 25 -24.43 16.24 -10.72
C ARG A 25 -23.33 15.64 -11.61
N SER A 26 -22.65 14.60 -11.13
CA SER A 26 -21.60 13.90 -11.85
C SER A 26 -22.10 12.79 -12.79
N GLY A 27 -23.41 12.54 -12.86
CA GLY A 27 -24.02 11.43 -13.59
C GLY A 27 -23.90 10.08 -12.89
N ASN A 28 -23.50 10.06 -11.61
CA ASN A 28 -23.38 8.85 -10.79
C ASN A 28 -24.60 8.68 -9.88
N SER A 29 -24.80 7.47 -9.35
CA SER A 29 -25.88 7.23 -8.38
C SER A 29 -25.74 8.13 -7.16
N GLN A 30 -26.86 8.64 -6.64
CA GLN A 30 -26.86 9.42 -5.42
C GLN A 30 -26.29 8.63 -4.23
N GLN A 31 -25.55 9.35 -3.40
CA GLN A 31 -24.94 8.76 -2.21
C GLN A 31 -26.02 8.34 -1.21
N GLY A 32 -25.95 7.10 -0.74
CA GLY A 32 -26.90 6.57 0.26
C GLY A 32 -27.94 5.61 -0.33
N ALA A 33 -27.98 5.48 -1.67
CA ALA A 33 -28.67 4.39 -2.34
C ALA A 33 -28.19 3.05 -1.80
N ILE A 34 -29.08 2.05 -1.74
CA ILE A 34 -28.77 0.71 -1.19
C ILE A 34 -27.49 0.14 -1.84
N VAL A 35 -27.31 0.45 -3.10
CA VAL A 35 -26.25 -0.10 -3.92
C VAL A 35 -24.95 0.71 -3.82
N ASP A 36 -25.04 2.02 -3.60
CA ASP A 36 -23.91 2.97 -3.55
C ASP A 36 -24.00 3.89 -2.32
N LYS A 37 -23.89 3.28 -1.13
CA LYS A 37 -23.97 4.05 0.13
C LYS A 37 -22.73 4.92 0.40
N SER A 38 -21.59 4.62 -0.19
CA SER A 38 -20.31 5.05 0.39
C SER A 38 -19.77 6.42 -0.07
N GLN A 39 -20.00 6.85 -1.30
CA GLN A 39 -19.42 8.12 -1.77
C GLN A 39 -20.13 8.63 -3.01
N ALA A 40 -20.35 9.93 -3.12
CA ALA A 40 -20.69 10.54 -4.40
C ALA A 40 -19.49 10.52 -5.39
N GLY A 41 -19.75 10.25 -6.66
CA GLY A 41 -18.70 10.33 -7.70
C GLY A 41 -18.22 11.77 -7.87
N VAL A 42 -16.90 12.02 -7.88
CA VAL A 42 -16.38 13.37 -8.26
C VAL A 42 -16.13 13.44 -9.77
N LYS A 43 -15.52 12.38 -10.31
CA LYS A 43 -15.02 12.36 -11.68
C LYS A 43 -15.16 10.94 -12.24
N GLY A 44 -15.68 10.86 -13.46
CA GLY A 44 -15.98 9.59 -14.12
C GLY A 44 -17.07 8.80 -13.41
N THR A 45 -17.17 7.52 -13.75
CA THR A 45 -18.15 6.61 -13.14
C THR A 45 -17.65 6.09 -11.79
N SER A 46 -18.47 6.17 -10.74
CA SER A 46 -18.17 5.59 -9.43
C SER A 46 -18.04 4.08 -9.55
N CYS A 47 -17.03 3.52 -8.87
CA CYS A 47 -16.95 2.08 -8.65
C CYS A 47 -17.60 1.81 -7.30
N PRO A 48 -18.70 1.04 -7.22
CA PRO A 48 -19.26 0.59 -5.95
C PRO A 48 -18.25 -0.25 -5.17
N ILE A 49 -18.52 -0.57 -3.91
CA ILE A 49 -17.77 -1.60 -3.19
C ILE A 49 -18.63 -2.84 -3.03
N ARG A 50 -18.06 -3.98 -3.40
CA ARG A 50 -18.67 -5.28 -3.13
C ARG A 50 -18.27 -5.77 -1.75
N TYR A 51 -19.24 -5.81 -0.85
CA TYR A 51 -19.11 -6.43 0.47
C TYR A 51 -19.53 -7.90 0.40
N ILE A 52 -18.67 -8.78 0.91
CA ILE A 52 -18.92 -10.23 0.99
C ILE A 52 -18.79 -10.64 2.45
N LEU A 53 -19.83 -11.23 3.00
CA LEU A 53 -19.79 -11.84 4.33
C LEU A 53 -19.24 -13.26 4.18
N LEU A 54 -18.15 -13.54 4.89
CA LEU A 54 -17.57 -14.88 4.92
C LEU A 54 -18.07 -15.66 6.15
N HIS A 55 -18.26 -14.98 7.26
CA HIS A 55 -18.66 -15.58 8.52
C HIS A 55 -19.39 -14.56 9.38
N ASP A 56 -20.47 -14.96 10.03
CA ASP A 56 -21.23 -14.09 10.93
C ASP A 56 -21.80 -14.89 12.11
N GLU A 57 -21.26 -14.65 13.31
CA GLU A 57 -21.75 -15.25 14.55
C GLU A 57 -22.83 -14.41 15.23
N THR A 58 -22.98 -13.14 14.82
CA THR A 58 -23.90 -12.19 15.43
C THR A 58 -25.27 -12.19 14.74
N ASN A 59 -25.38 -12.90 13.61
CA ASN A 59 -26.59 -13.00 12.78
C ASN A 59 -27.17 -11.63 12.43
N TYR A 60 -26.35 -10.75 11.88
CA TYR A 60 -26.81 -9.44 11.45
C TYR A 60 -27.72 -9.56 10.23
N THR A 61 -28.79 -8.77 10.22
CA THR A 61 -29.57 -8.56 9.00
C THR A 61 -28.75 -7.77 7.98
N VAL A 62 -29.03 -8.00 6.69
CA VAL A 62 -28.35 -7.30 5.59
C VAL A 62 -28.45 -5.78 5.74
N ASN A 63 -29.64 -5.28 6.12
CA ASN A 63 -29.88 -3.85 6.36
C ASN A 63 -29.00 -3.28 7.47
N ASN A 64 -28.81 -4.03 8.56
CA ASN A 64 -27.96 -3.62 9.68
C ASN A 64 -26.49 -3.52 9.25
N LEU A 65 -25.98 -4.53 8.55
CA LEU A 65 -24.61 -4.52 8.04
C LEU A 65 -24.35 -3.37 7.08
N GLN A 66 -25.35 -3.08 6.25
CA GLN A 66 -25.28 -2.00 5.27
C GLN A 66 -25.29 -0.62 5.94
N ASN A 67 -26.08 -0.44 7.00
CA ASN A 67 -26.10 0.79 7.79
C ASN A 67 -24.79 0.97 8.56
N ILE A 68 -24.28 -0.11 9.15
CA ILE A 68 -22.96 -0.13 9.81
C ILE A 68 -21.87 0.29 8.80
N ALA A 69 -21.84 -0.30 7.61
CA ALA A 69 -20.88 0.06 6.56
C ALA A 69 -20.99 1.54 6.17
N TYR A 70 -22.21 2.06 6.04
CA TYR A 70 -22.45 3.48 5.73
C TYR A 70 -21.92 4.42 6.82
N SER A 71 -22.27 4.19 8.08
CA SER A 71 -21.80 4.99 9.22
C SER A 71 -20.28 4.97 9.34
N LEU A 72 -19.64 3.88 8.94
CA LEU A 72 -18.19 3.71 9.02
C LEU A 72 -17.45 4.44 7.88
N CYS A 73 -18.11 4.69 6.76
CA CYS A 73 -17.53 5.42 5.65
C CYS A 73 -17.72 6.95 5.78
N SER A 74 -18.82 7.39 6.41
CA SER A 74 -19.08 8.81 6.69
C SER A 74 -18.23 9.35 7.84
N GLY A 75 -17.91 8.51 8.83
CA GLY A 75 -17.09 8.88 9.99
C GLY A 75 -15.58 8.92 9.73
N PHE A 76 -15.13 9.27 8.53
CA PHE A 76 -13.71 9.34 8.19
C PHE A 76 -13.11 10.69 8.58
N GLN A 77 -12.11 10.71 9.45
CA GLN A 77 -11.62 11.96 10.07
C GLN A 77 -10.78 12.85 9.15
N ARG A 78 -10.15 12.31 8.09
CA ARG A 78 -9.26 13.09 7.22
C ARG A 78 -9.98 13.82 6.08
N ALA A 79 -11.26 13.53 5.86
CA ALA A 79 -12.06 14.18 4.82
C ALA A 79 -13.43 14.54 5.39
N THR A 80 -13.96 15.70 5.00
CA THR A 80 -15.32 16.13 5.33
C THR A 80 -16.39 15.46 4.46
N ARG A 81 -15.98 14.48 3.66
CA ARG A 81 -16.82 13.70 2.76
C ARG A 81 -16.75 12.23 3.15
N SER A 82 -17.84 11.54 2.91
CA SER A 82 -17.86 10.08 2.88
C SER A 82 -16.80 9.52 1.93
N VAL A 83 -16.26 8.37 2.30
CA VAL A 83 -15.22 7.67 1.54
C VAL A 83 -15.80 6.37 1.02
N GLN A 84 -15.40 5.98 -0.20
CA GLN A 84 -15.88 4.77 -0.83
C GLN A 84 -15.69 3.49 0.04
N ILE A 85 -14.56 3.39 0.75
CA ILE A 85 -14.17 2.25 1.61
C ILE A 85 -14.38 2.59 3.07
N GLU A 86 -14.65 1.61 3.93
CA GLU A 86 -14.77 1.91 5.35
C GLU A 86 -13.44 2.35 5.98
N LYS A 87 -13.55 3.16 7.03
CA LYS A 87 -12.39 3.81 7.69
C LYS A 87 -11.30 2.84 8.15
N PHE A 88 -11.65 1.66 8.67
CA PHE A 88 -10.66 0.68 9.16
C PHE A 88 -9.87 0.04 8.02
N THR A 89 -10.53 -0.34 6.92
CA THR A 89 -9.86 -0.85 5.71
C THR A 89 -8.92 0.22 5.15
N TYR A 90 -9.35 1.47 5.16
CA TYR A 90 -8.53 2.60 4.72
C TYR A 90 -7.31 2.83 5.64
N TYR A 91 -7.49 2.76 6.96
CA TYR A 91 -6.39 2.90 7.92
C TYR A 91 -5.38 1.76 7.85
N ALA A 92 -5.84 0.52 7.68
CA ALA A 92 -4.97 -0.62 7.45
C ALA A 92 -4.08 -0.40 6.21
N ASN A 93 -4.65 0.12 5.12
CA ASN A 93 -3.90 0.42 3.90
C ASN A 93 -2.85 1.53 4.11
N ILE A 94 -3.16 2.58 4.89
CA ILE A 94 -2.19 3.63 5.23
C ILE A 94 -1.02 3.03 6.02
N VAL A 95 -1.32 2.20 7.02
CA VAL A 95 -0.30 1.56 7.87
C VAL A 95 0.58 0.63 7.03
N ALA A 96 -0.01 -0.21 6.19
CA ALA A 96 0.72 -1.10 5.29
C ALA A 96 1.62 -0.32 4.32
N THR A 97 1.12 0.77 3.75
CA THR A 97 1.91 1.65 2.86
C THR A 97 3.09 2.29 3.59
N ARG A 98 2.89 2.74 4.84
CA ARG A 98 3.97 3.29 5.68
C ARG A 98 5.00 2.23 6.06
N ALA A 99 4.56 1.05 6.48
CA ALA A 99 5.43 -0.07 6.80
C ALA A 99 6.29 -0.49 5.59
N LYS A 100 5.69 -0.53 4.40
CA LYS A 100 6.42 -0.79 3.15
C LYS A 100 7.50 0.26 2.89
N LYS A 101 7.21 1.55 3.14
CA LYS A 101 8.20 2.63 2.99
C LYS A 101 9.38 2.47 3.94
N TRP A 102 9.12 2.19 5.22
CA TRP A 102 10.18 1.95 6.21
C TRP A 102 11.02 0.73 5.87
N THR A 103 10.38 -0.36 5.45
CA THR A 103 11.08 -1.59 5.04
C THR A 103 11.96 -1.33 3.82
N CYS A 104 11.45 -0.67 2.77
CA CYS A 104 12.22 -0.33 1.59
C CYS A 104 13.40 0.60 1.89
N GLN A 105 13.21 1.61 2.75
CA GLN A 105 14.28 2.50 3.18
C GLN A 105 15.36 1.74 3.96
N MET A 106 14.97 0.85 4.87
CA MET A 106 15.90 0.01 5.61
C MET A 106 16.66 -0.94 4.68
N THR A 107 15.96 -1.59 3.74
CA THR A 107 16.59 -2.47 2.74
C THR A 107 17.57 -1.70 1.85
N MET A 108 17.27 -0.46 1.44
CA MET A 108 18.23 0.37 0.69
C MET A 108 19.48 0.72 1.52
N VAL A 109 19.31 1.07 2.79
CA VAL A 109 20.45 1.36 3.70
C VAL A 109 21.29 0.10 3.94
N LEU A 110 20.66 -1.06 4.15
CA LEU A 110 21.36 -2.32 4.31
C LEU A 110 22.11 -2.71 3.04
N ASN A 111 21.48 -2.60 1.86
CA ASN A 111 22.13 -2.87 0.58
C ASN A 111 23.32 -1.92 0.31
N PHE A 112 23.22 -0.66 0.72
CA PHE A 112 24.35 0.28 0.64
C PHE A 112 25.49 -0.09 1.61
N SER A 113 25.16 -0.52 2.83
CA SER A 113 26.17 -1.00 3.78
C SER A 113 26.86 -2.29 3.31
N GLN A 114 26.15 -3.17 2.61
CA GLN A 114 26.73 -4.37 2.00
C GLN A 114 27.62 -4.05 0.81
N SER A 115 27.23 -3.12 -0.09
CA SER A 115 28.09 -2.73 -1.21
C SER A 115 29.40 -2.07 -0.74
N THR A 116 29.34 -1.24 0.30
CA THR A 116 30.55 -0.66 0.93
C THR A 116 31.38 -1.70 1.68
N ALA A 117 30.76 -2.74 2.24
CA ALA A 117 31.46 -3.85 2.89
C ALA A 117 32.14 -4.80 1.89
N GLU A 118 31.54 -5.03 0.72
CA GLU A 118 32.09 -5.86 -0.37
C GLU A 118 33.20 -5.15 -1.16
N LEU A 119 33.15 -3.82 -1.28
CA LEU A 119 34.22 -3.01 -1.89
C LEU A 119 35.50 -2.98 -1.03
N LYS A 120 35.40 -3.05 0.30
CA LYS A 120 36.56 -3.01 1.21
C LYS A 120 37.60 -4.12 0.99
N PRO A 121 37.24 -5.41 0.87
CA PRO A 121 38.21 -6.48 0.61
C PRO A 121 38.82 -6.37 -0.80
N GLN A 122 38.03 -6.04 -1.83
CA GLN A 122 38.56 -5.88 -3.19
C GLN A 122 39.60 -4.75 -3.30
N VAL A 123 39.35 -3.62 -2.64
CA VAL A 123 40.30 -2.49 -2.57
C VAL A 123 41.54 -2.88 -1.75
N ARG A 124 41.38 -3.67 -0.68
CA ARG A 124 42.50 -4.18 0.12
C ARG A 124 43.40 -5.14 -0.67
N ASP A 125 42.81 -6.05 -1.44
CA ASP A 125 43.51 -7.04 -2.25
C ASP A 125 44.27 -6.38 -3.39
N SER A 126 43.66 -5.41 -4.07
CA SER A 126 44.34 -4.61 -5.10
C SER A 126 45.47 -3.75 -4.54
N MET A 127 45.31 -3.14 -3.36
CA MET A 127 46.40 -2.43 -2.65
C MET A 127 47.57 -3.38 -2.31
N SER A 128 47.27 -4.62 -1.92
CA SER A 128 48.29 -5.62 -1.58
C SER A 128 49.11 -6.06 -2.80
N LEU A 129 48.45 -6.17 -3.95
CA LEU A 129 49.06 -6.56 -5.22
C LEU A 129 49.92 -5.43 -5.82
N ILE A 130 49.53 -4.17 -5.57
CA ILE A 130 50.33 -2.99 -5.90
C ILE A 130 51.59 -2.95 -5.01
N ASN A 131 51.44 -3.14 -3.70
CA ASN A 131 52.56 -3.10 -2.76
C ASN A 131 53.59 -4.23 -3.00
N SER A 132 53.14 -5.42 -3.39
CA SER A 132 54.05 -6.53 -3.74
C SER A 132 54.83 -6.26 -5.03
N ARG A 133 54.19 -5.66 -6.05
CA ARG A 133 54.87 -5.23 -7.29
C ARG A 133 55.90 -4.13 -7.03
N ILE A 134 55.57 -3.14 -6.19
CA ILE A 134 56.51 -2.08 -5.81
C ILE A 134 57.72 -2.65 -5.05
N GLY A 135 57.50 -3.63 -4.16
CA GLY A 135 58.58 -4.35 -3.46
C GLY A 135 59.51 -5.12 -4.40
N SER A 136 58.95 -5.81 -5.41
CA SER A 136 59.72 -6.55 -6.42
C SER A 136 60.57 -5.62 -7.30
N ILE A 137 60.05 -4.45 -7.68
CA ILE A 137 60.78 -3.45 -8.48
C ILE A 137 61.95 -2.84 -7.68
N ARG A 138 61.78 -2.65 -6.36
CA ARG A 138 62.86 -2.19 -5.47
C ARG A 138 63.94 -3.25 -5.25
N GLY A 139 63.59 -4.54 -5.27
CA GLY A 139 64.54 -5.65 -5.17
C GLY A 139 65.42 -5.83 -6.40
N MET A 140 64.86 -5.66 -7.61
CA MET A 140 65.59 -5.83 -8.88
C MET A 140 66.66 -4.75 -9.13
N ARG A 141 66.54 -3.56 -8.53
CA ARG A 141 67.55 -2.48 -8.67
C ARG A 141 68.80 -2.66 -7.80
N ARG A 142 68.89 -3.70 -6.96
CA ARG A 142 70.05 -3.96 -6.09
C ARG A 142 70.97 -5.09 -6.56
N SER A 143 70.59 -5.85 -7.59
CA SER A 143 71.36 -7.01 -8.08
C SER A 143 72.21 -6.74 -9.33
N SER A 144 72.42 -5.47 -9.70
CA SER A 144 73.16 -5.07 -10.89
C SER A 144 74.33 -4.11 -10.60
N LEU A 145 74.98 -4.27 -9.45
CA LEU A 145 76.28 -3.67 -9.12
C LEU A 145 77.26 -4.78 -8.73
#